data_AF-A0A6C8F3M7-F1
#
_entry.id   AF-A0A6C8F3M7-F1
#
_cell.length_a   1.000
_cell.length_b   1.000
_cell.length_c   1.000
_cell.angle_alpha   90.00
_cell.angle_beta   90.00
_cell.angle_gamma   90.00
#
_symmetry.space_group_name_H-M   'P 1'
#
loop_
_entity.id
_entity.type
_entity.pdbx_description
1 polymer ?
#
loop_
_entity_poly.entity_id
_entity_poly.type
_entity_poly.pdbx_seq_one_letter_code
_entity_poly.pdbx_strand_id
1 'polypeptide(L)'
;MMQFFQRLLGKTSAPAPIRGPLGLHLNAGFTLDTLAFRLLESSLLVELPGEKYTVAAASRIDLGGGSQIFRYYTSGDEFLQINTTGGTDVDDIDDIKLFVYEESFGINEERHWRSAIAPAAIGPMTLNWQERRWQRFFNHEEPGNIEPVYMLEKVENQQAEKWDVHNFTMGFQRQVTDDAWEYLLLNGEESFNERGEPEWVFSRALGVDIPLTSLTVIG
;
A
#
# COMPACT_ATOMS: atom_id res chain seq x y z
N MET A 1 48.84 -36.34 9.77
CA MET A 1 48.46 -35.34 8.74
C MET A 1 47.37 -35.98 7.90
N MET A 2 46.13 -35.52 7.81
CA MET A 2 45.60 -34.16 7.66
C MET A 2 44.23 -34.07 8.35
N GLN A 3 44.16 -33.35 9.47
CA GLN A 3 42.90 -32.79 10.00
C GLN A 3 42.66 -31.37 9.43
N PHE A 4 42.88 -31.17 8.12
CA PHE A 4 42.99 -29.82 7.55
C PHE A 4 42.11 -29.54 6.32
N PHE A 5 41.12 -30.38 6.01
CA PHE A 5 40.23 -30.17 4.85
C PHE A 5 38.72 -30.15 5.17
N GLN A 6 38.33 -29.78 6.40
CA GLN A 6 36.91 -29.61 6.79
C GLN A 6 36.46 -28.15 6.99
N ARG A 7 37.23 -27.15 6.56
CA ARG A 7 36.98 -25.74 6.96
C ARG A 7 36.76 -24.70 5.85
N LEU A 8 36.32 -25.11 4.65
CA LEU A 8 36.17 -24.17 3.52
C LEU A 8 34.80 -24.17 2.82
N LEU A 9 33.74 -24.63 3.49
CA LEU A 9 32.36 -24.39 3.06
C LEU A 9 31.62 -23.62 4.16
N GLY A 10 32.14 -22.43 4.47
CA GLY A 10 31.31 -21.40 5.09
C GLY A 10 30.26 -20.99 4.07
N LYS A 11 29.06 -21.59 4.14
CA LYS A 11 27.88 -20.96 3.56
C LYS A 11 27.78 -19.61 4.25
N THR A 12 28.15 -18.55 3.58
CA THR A 12 27.76 -17.20 3.97
C THR A 12 26.23 -17.26 4.02
N SER A 13 25.66 -17.33 5.23
CA SER A 13 24.22 -17.21 5.39
C SER A 13 23.86 -15.87 4.78
N ALA A 14 23.03 -15.86 3.74
CA ALA A 14 22.42 -14.63 3.27
C ALA A 14 21.83 -13.91 4.51
N PRO A 15 22.02 -12.59 4.65
CA PRO A 15 21.44 -11.87 5.78
C PRO A 15 19.95 -12.19 5.87
N ALA A 16 19.45 -12.40 7.09
CA ALA A 16 18.04 -12.66 7.30
C ALA A 16 17.22 -11.51 6.68
N PRO A 17 16.10 -11.80 6.00
CA PRO A 17 15.29 -10.76 5.41
C PRO A 17 14.81 -9.82 6.52
N ILE A 18 14.84 -8.51 6.24
CA ILE A 18 14.23 -7.52 7.12
C ILE A 18 12.72 -7.78 7.11
N ARG A 19 12.16 -8.09 8.28
CA ARG A 19 10.74 -8.37 8.46
C ARG A 19 10.03 -7.14 8.98
N GLY A 20 8.89 -6.83 8.39
CA GLY A 20 7.94 -5.85 8.92
C GLY A 20 6.88 -6.52 9.80
N PRO A 21 5.77 -5.82 10.07
CA PRO A 21 4.67 -6.33 10.87
C PRO A 21 4.18 -7.70 10.40
N LEU A 22 3.81 -8.56 11.36
CA LEU A 22 3.37 -9.94 11.14
C LEU A 22 4.42 -10.86 10.49
N GLY A 23 5.67 -10.40 10.37
CA GLY A 23 6.74 -11.15 9.74
C GLY A 23 6.76 -11.05 8.21
N LEU A 24 5.94 -10.18 7.61
CA LEU A 24 5.91 -9.94 6.16
C LEU A 24 7.26 -9.36 5.68
N HIS A 25 7.69 -9.80 4.51
CA HIS A 25 8.94 -9.39 3.87
C HIS A 25 8.91 -9.73 2.38
N LEU A 26 9.89 -9.22 1.63
CA LEU A 26 10.07 -9.59 0.22
C LEU A 26 10.15 -11.11 0.04
N ASN A 27 9.47 -11.63 -0.98
CA ASN A 27 9.32 -13.06 -1.28
C ASN A 27 8.49 -13.87 -0.28
N ALA A 28 7.98 -13.27 0.80
CA ALA A 28 6.98 -13.92 1.63
C ALA A 28 5.69 -14.12 0.84
N GLY A 29 5.01 -15.23 1.09
CA GLY A 29 3.61 -15.40 0.72
C GLY A 29 2.69 -14.92 1.83
N PHE A 30 1.45 -14.60 1.49
CA PHE A 30 0.38 -14.50 2.47
C PHE A 30 -0.95 -14.99 1.88
N THR A 31 -1.85 -15.43 2.75
CA THR A 31 -3.22 -15.79 2.40
C THR A 31 -4.22 -14.89 3.09
N LEU A 32 -5.34 -14.68 2.41
CA LEU A 32 -6.52 -14.01 2.95
C LEU A 32 -7.72 -14.96 2.96
N ASP A 33 -8.42 -15.04 4.09
CA ASP A 33 -9.77 -15.61 4.14
C ASP A 33 -10.73 -14.63 3.47
N THR A 34 -11.23 -15.02 2.28
CA THR A 34 -12.06 -14.15 1.46
C THR A 34 -13.57 -14.34 1.66
N LEU A 35 -13.99 -15.21 2.59
CA LEU A 35 -15.39 -15.61 2.73
C LEU A 35 -16.31 -14.41 2.98
N ALA A 36 -15.92 -13.49 3.87
CA ALA A 36 -16.69 -12.30 4.18
C ALA A 36 -16.86 -11.38 2.96
N PHE A 37 -15.82 -11.22 2.14
CA PHE A 37 -15.87 -10.37 0.94
C PHE A 37 -16.74 -10.98 -0.16
N ARG A 38 -16.71 -12.31 -0.34
CA ARG A 38 -17.58 -13.02 -1.31
C ARG A 38 -19.07 -12.81 -1.02
N LEU A 39 -19.44 -12.70 0.26
CA LEU A 39 -20.83 -12.40 0.65
C LEU A 39 -21.23 -10.97 0.28
N LEU A 40 -20.26 -10.07 0.11
CA LEU A 40 -20.45 -8.65 -0.20
C LEU A 40 -20.12 -8.30 -1.66
N GLU A 41 -19.72 -9.26 -2.49
CA GLU A 41 -19.18 -9.07 -3.85
C GLU A 41 -20.07 -8.16 -4.72
N SER A 42 -21.39 -8.36 -4.69
CA SER A 42 -22.34 -7.51 -5.46
C SER A 42 -22.49 -6.06 -4.96
N SER A 43 -22.00 -5.77 -3.75
CA SER A 43 -22.09 -4.46 -3.11
C SER A 43 -20.75 -3.70 -3.11
N LEU A 44 -19.64 -4.43 -3.23
CA LEU A 44 -18.30 -3.90 -3.39
C LEU A 44 -18.05 -3.49 -4.85
N LEU A 45 -17.21 -2.50 -5.04
CA LEU A 45 -16.56 -2.20 -6.31
C LEU A 45 -15.19 -2.88 -6.39
N VAL A 46 -14.52 -3.09 -5.25
CA VAL A 46 -13.25 -3.82 -5.24
C VAL A 46 -13.50 -5.27 -5.67
N GLU A 47 -12.73 -5.72 -6.66
CA GLU A 47 -12.67 -7.13 -7.04
C GLU A 47 -11.42 -7.75 -6.42
N LEU A 48 -11.59 -8.75 -5.57
CA LEU A 48 -10.46 -9.45 -4.96
C LEU A 48 -9.95 -10.55 -5.91
N PRO A 49 -8.71 -10.47 -6.42
CA PRO A 49 -8.24 -11.35 -7.49
C PRO A 49 -7.82 -12.74 -7.00
N GLY A 50 -7.70 -12.99 -5.68
CA GLY A 50 -7.29 -14.29 -5.16
C GLY A 50 -7.33 -14.44 -3.63
N GLU A 51 -6.87 -15.58 -3.16
CA GLU A 51 -6.70 -15.89 -1.72
C GLU A 51 -5.23 -16.03 -1.31
N LYS A 52 -4.32 -16.06 -2.29
CA LYS A 52 -2.89 -16.34 -2.12
C LYS A 52 -2.08 -15.32 -2.89
N TYR A 53 -1.15 -14.70 -2.20
CA TYR A 53 -0.35 -13.60 -2.72
C TYR A 53 1.13 -13.85 -2.42
N THR A 54 2.00 -13.30 -3.27
CA THR A 54 3.45 -13.29 -3.07
C THR A 54 3.92 -11.85 -3.11
N VAL A 55 4.71 -11.45 -2.11
CA VAL A 55 5.26 -10.08 -2.02
C VAL A 55 6.39 -9.91 -3.03
N ALA A 56 6.16 -9.05 -4.02
CA ALA A 56 7.10 -8.70 -5.09
C ALA A 56 7.86 -7.39 -4.82
N ALA A 57 7.26 -6.46 -4.08
CA ALA A 57 7.95 -5.30 -3.54
C ALA A 57 7.42 -4.97 -2.14
N ALA A 58 8.25 -4.34 -1.33
CA ALA A 58 7.88 -3.90 0.01
C ALA A 58 8.36 -2.46 0.20
N SER A 59 7.58 -1.69 0.94
CA SER A 59 7.90 -0.31 1.23
C SER A 59 7.62 0.07 2.67
N ARG A 60 8.21 1.20 3.06
CA ARG A 60 7.98 1.84 4.36
C ARG A 60 7.83 3.34 4.19
N ILE A 61 6.84 3.90 4.88
CA ILE A 61 6.59 5.33 5.02
C ILE A 61 6.67 5.66 6.51
N ASP A 62 7.48 6.66 6.87
CA ASP A 62 7.54 7.20 8.23
C ASP A 62 6.71 8.48 8.27
N LEU A 63 5.62 8.47 9.06
CA LEU A 63 4.73 9.62 9.23
C LEU A 63 5.18 10.53 10.38
N GLY A 64 6.24 10.17 11.09
CA GLY A 64 6.65 10.81 12.33
C GLY A 64 5.80 10.38 13.53
N GLY A 65 6.19 10.82 14.73
CA GLY A 65 5.44 10.51 15.96
C GLY A 65 5.39 9.02 16.34
N GLY A 66 6.17 8.16 15.68
CA GLY A 66 6.14 6.71 15.86
C GLY A 66 5.17 5.98 14.94
N SER A 67 4.40 6.70 14.11
CA SER A 67 3.45 6.12 13.15
C SER A 67 4.12 5.79 11.84
N GLN A 68 3.79 4.63 11.28
CA GLN A 68 4.40 4.09 10.07
C GLN A 68 3.35 3.41 9.19
N ILE A 69 3.62 3.40 7.90
CA ILE A 69 2.87 2.61 6.92
C ILE A 69 3.84 1.64 6.26
N PHE A 70 3.46 0.37 6.22
CA PHE A 70 4.13 -0.67 5.45
C PHE A 70 3.23 -1.07 4.29
N ARG A 71 3.74 -1.04 3.06
CA ARG A 71 3.02 -1.60 1.90
C ARG A 71 3.76 -2.81 1.36
N TYR A 72 3.02 -3.86 1.05
CA TYR A 72 3.52 -5.09 0.45
C TYR A 72 2.80 -5.29 -0.88
N TYR A 73 3.49 -4.94 -1.96
CA TYR A 73 3.01 -5.06 -3.33
C TYR A 73 3.10 -6.52 -3.77
N THR A 74 2.01 -7.03 -4.32
CA THR A 74 1.96 -8.39 -4.84
C THR A 74 2.56 -8.44 -6.26
N SER A 75 2.60 -9.62 -6.86
CA SER A 75 2.93 -9.75 -8.30
C SER A 75 1.75 -9.39 -9.22
N GLY A 76 0.58 -9.09 -8.66
CA GLY A 76 -0.62 -8.64 -9.37
C GLY A 76 -0.80 -7.13 -9.25
N ASP A 77 -2.05 -6.69 -9.17
CA ASP A 77 -2.43 -5.27 -9.07
C ASP A 77 -2.80 -4.88 -7.63
N GLU A 78 -2.34 -5.65 -6.64
CA GLU A 78 -2.72 -5.46 -5.24
C GLU A 78 -1.54 -5.03 -4.37
N PHE A 79 -1.85 -4.32 -3.29
CA PHE A 79 -0.92 -4.12 -2.20
C PHE A 79 -1.63 -4.21 -0.85
N LEU A 80 -0.99 -4.92 0.08
CA LEU A 80 -1.41 -4.96 1.48
C LEU A 80 -0.75 -3.79 2.20
N GLN A 81 -1.55 -2.94 2.84
CA GLN A 81 -1.10 -1.85 3.68
C GLN A 81 -1.32 -2.18 5.14
N ILE A 82 -0.30 -2.02 5.97
CA ILE A 82 -0.37 -2.13 7.44
C ILE A 82 0.07 -0.81 8.04
N ASN A 83 -0.82 -0.17 8.80
CA ASN A 83 -0.51 1.02 9.57
C ASN A 83 -0.15 0.59 11.00
N THR A 84 0.92 1.16 11.55
CA THR A 84 1.34 0.88 12.93
C THR A 84 1.71 2.15 13.68
N THR A 85 1.60 2.11 15.00
CA THR A 85 2.03 3.19 15.90
C THR A 85 2.79 2.62 17.09
N GLY A 86 4.00 3.13 17.34
CA GLY A 86 4.80 2.74 18.52
C GLY A 86 5.73 1.54 18.32
N GLY A 87 5.55 0.78 17.23
CA GLY A 87 6.41 -0.35 16.89
C GLY A 87 5.91 -1.13 15.67
N THR A 88 6.25 -2.41 15.61
CA THR A 88 5.86 -3.35 14.53
C THR A 88 5.34 -4.68 15.07
N ASP A 89 5.15 -4.78 16.38
CA ASP A 89 4.56 -5.96 16.98
C ASP A 89 3.06 -5.99 16.68
N VAL A 90 2.42 -7.13 16.92
CA VAL A 90 0.98 -7.30 16.61
C VAL A 90 0.10 -6.30 17.37
N ASP A 91 0.51 -5.93 18.58
CA ASP A 91 -0.21 -4.98 19.43
C ASP A 91 -0.05 -3.51 18.98
N ASP A 92 0.93 -3.24 18.08
CA ASP A 92 1.18 -1.91 17.51
C ASP A 92 0.42 -1.68 16.19
N ILE A 93 -0.33 -2.68 15.70
CA ILE A 93 -1.06 -2.58 14.42
C ILE A 93 -2.36 -1.81 14.64
N ASP A 94 -2.48 -0.67 13.94
CA ASP A 94 -3.67 0.17 13.97
C ASP A 94 -4.75 -0.38 13.04
N ASP A 95 -4.38 -0.68 11.79
CA ASP A 95 -5.27 -1.26 10.80
C ASP A 95 -4.50 -1.96 9.66
N ILE A 96 -5.19 -2.87 8.97
CA ILE A 96 -4.70 -3.57 7.80
C ILE A 96 -5.72 -3.38 6.67
N LYS A 97 -5.26 -2.97 5.50
CA LYS A 97 -6.10 -2.83 4.30
C LYS A 97 -5.47 -3.54 3.13
N LEU A 98 -6.30 -4.18 2.30
CA LEU A 98 -5.89 -4.61 0.99
C LEU A 98 -6.43 -3.61 -0.02
N PHE A 99 -5.56 -3.10 -0.88
CA PHE A 99 -5.92 -2.26 -2.01
C PHE A 99 -5.64 -2.99 -3.32
N VAL A 100 -6.47 -2.75 -4.32
CA VAL A 100 -6.35 -3.22 -5.70
C VAL A 100 -6.39 -1.99 -6.60
N TYR A 101 -5.38 -1.84 -7.47
CA TYR A 101 -5.35 -0.77 -8.46
C TYR A 101 -6.46 -0.96 -9.49
N GLU A 102 -7.33 0.03 -9.60
CA GLU A 102 -8.37 0.08 -10.65
C GLU A 102 -7.82 0.76 -11.91
N GLU A 103 -7.03 1.82 -11.72
CA GLU A 103 -6.38 2.52 -12.81
C GLU A 103 -5.05 3.09 -12.36
N SER A 104 -4.11 3.13 -13.31
CA SER A 104 -2.81 3.78 -13.16
C SER A 104 -2.37 4.30 -14.52
N PHE A 105 -2.02 5.58 -14.60
CA PHE A 105 -1.58 6.20 -15.85
C PHE A 105 -0.51 7.26 -15.63
N GLY A 106 0.44 7.32 -16.56
CA GLY A 106 1.51 8.30 -16.56
C GLY A 106 1.05 9.68 -16.99
N ILE A 107 1.64 10.73 -16.40
CA ILE A 107 1.42 12.12 -16.75
C ILE A 107 2.74 12.71 -17.24
N ASN A 108 2.77 13.27 -18.45
CA ASN A 108 4.02 13.68 -19.11
C ASN A 108 4.28 15.20 -19.08
N GLU A 109 3.36 15.99 -18.51
CA GLU A 109 3.51 17.44 -18.40
C GLU A 109 3.32 17.89 -16.95
N GLU A 110 4.27 18.67 -16.43
CA GLU A 110 4.24 19.19 -15.05
C GLU A 110 2.93 19.94 -14.73
N ARG A 111 2.42 20.71 -15.69
CA ARG A 111 1.13 21.42 -15.54
C ARG A 111 -0.04 20.45 -15.33
N HIS A 112 -0.08 19.36 -16.08
CA HIS A 112 -1.13 18.34 -15.93
C HIS A 112 -0.96 17.59 -14.62
N TRP A 113 0.28 17.30 -14.23
CA TRP A 113 0.60 16.70 -12.94
C TRP A 113 0.07 17.56 -11.78
N ARG A 114 0.45 18.84 -11.73
CA ARG A 114 -0.01 19.79 -10.71
C ARG A 114 -1.53 19.92 -10.67
N SER A 115 -2.19 19.83 -11.83
CA SER A 115 -3.65 19.86 -11.92
C SER A 115 -4.30 18.58 -11.41
N ALA A 116 -3.68 17.42 -11.66
CA ALA A 116 -4.18 16.12 -11.22
C ALA A 116 -4.15 15.94 -9.71
N ILE A 117 -3.12 16.48 -9.03
CA ILE A 117 -2.99 16.40 -7.56
C ILE A 117 -3.57 17.62 -6.82
N ALA A 118 -4.17 18.58 -7.53
CA ALA A 118 -4.67 19.80 -6.92
C ALA A 118 -5.79 19.50 -5.89
N PRO A 119 -5.93 20.32 -4.82
CA PRO A 119 -7.02 20.17 -3.85
C PRO A 119 -8.40 20.03 -4.47
N ALA A 120 -8.67 20.78 -5.54
CA ALA A 120 -9.95 20.73 -6.22
C ALA A 120 -10.19 19.44 -7.02
N ALA A 121 -9.13 18.75 -7.42
CA ALA A 121 -9.20 17.51 -8.19
C ALA A 121 -9.39 16.29 -7.28
N ILE A 122 -8.62 16.20 -6.20
CA ILE A 122 -8.59 15.00 -5.35
C ILE A 122 -8.96 15.25 -3.90
N GLY A 123 -8.89 16.49 -3.41
CA GLY A 123 -9.21 16.86 -2.03
C GLY A 123 -10.65 17.27 -1.68
N PRO A 124 -11.71 17.17 -2.52
CA PRO A 124 -13.07 17.49 -2.08
C PRO A 124 -13.55 16.65 -0.89
N MET A 125 -14.48 17.17 -0.09
CA MET A 125 -15.10 16.43 1.03
C MET A 125 -15.88 15.18 0.56
N THR A 126 -16.46 15.25 -0.64
CA THR A 126 -17.17 14.13 -1.24
C THR A 126 -16.84 14.02 -2.71
N LEU A 127 -16.74 12.79 -3.20
CA LEU A 127 -16.44 12.46 -4.58
C LEU A 127 -17.54 11.54 -5.12
N ASN A 128 -18.04 11.82 -6.32
CA ASN A 128 -18.88 10.86 -7.05
C ASN A 128 -18.00 10.15 -8.07
N TRP A 129 -17.84 8.85 -7.93
CA TRP A 129 -17.01 8.04 -8.81
C TRP A 129 -17.59 6.62 -8.91
N GLN A 130 -17.61 6.07 -10.13
CA GLN A 130 -18.30 4.82 -10.49
C GLN A 130 -19.73 4.73 -9.93
N GLU A 131 -20.53 5.79 -10.11
CA GLU A 131 -21.92 5.86 -9.62
C GLU A 131 -22.08 5.69 -8.09
N ARG A 132 -20.98 5.74 -7.33
CA ARG A 132 -20.97 5.73 -5.87
C ARG A 132 -20.57 7.10 -5.34
N ARG A 133 -21.15 7.43 -4.18
CA ARG A 133 -20.77 8.61 -3.40
C ARG A 133 -19.76 8.20 -2.33
N TRP A 134 -18.61 8.86 -2.36
CA TRP A 134 -17.50 8.65 -1.46
C TRP A 134 -17.34 9.84 -0.53
N GLN A 135 -16.89 9.60 0.70
CA GLN A 135 -16.62 10.61 1.71
C GLN A 135 -15.13 10.62 2.03
N ARG A 136 -14.51 11.80 2.05
CA ARG A 136 -13.11 11.95 2.42
C ARG A 136 -12.95 11.60 3.90
N PHE A 137 -12.02 10.70 4.24
CA PHE A 137 -11.72 10.38 5.65
C PHE A 137 -10.44 11.05 6.15
N PHE A 138 -9.54 11.43 5.26
CA PHE A 138 -8.39 12.28 5.60
C PHE A 138 -8.87 13.69 5.96
N ASN A 139 -8.44 14.16 7.14
CA ASN A 139 -8.80 15.45 7.71
C ASN A 139 -10.30 15.76 7.49
N HIS A 140 -11.17 14.80 7.83
CA HIS A 140 -12.60 14.85 7.49
C HIS A 140 -13.34 16.02 8.14
N GLU A 141 -12.77 16.61 9.21
CA GLU A 141 -13.30 17.79 9.88
C GLU A 141 -12.99 19.09 9.14
N GLU A 142 -11.97 19.11 8.28
CA GLU A 142 -11.56 20.30 7.55
C GLU A 142 -12.55 20.64 6.42
N PRO A 143 -13.17 21.83 6.41
CA PRO A 143 -14.15 22.17 5.39
C PRO A 143 -13.50 22.41 4.02
N GLY A 144 -14.26 22.12 2.96
CA GLY A 144 -13.84 22.42 1.59
C GLY A 144 -12.78 21.46 1.06
N ASN A 145 -12.08 21.91 0.00
CA ASN A 145 -11.05 21.12 -0.67
C ASN A 145 -9.72 21.29 0.08
N ILE A 146 -9.04 20.19 0.39
CA ILE A 146 -7.76 20.22 1.10
C ILE A 146 -6.61 19.73 0.22
N GLU A 147 -5.38 20.11 0.58
CA GLU A 147 -4.18 19.57 -0.03
C GLU A 147 -4.07 18.05 0.21
N PRO A 148 -3.52 17.28 -0.75
CA PRO A 148 -3.19 15.88 -0.52
C PRO A 148 -2.19 15.72 0.62
N VAL A 149 -2.30 14.58 1.31
CA VAL A 149 -1.32 14.20 2.32
C VAL A 149 -0.05 13.75 1.59
N TYR A 150 1.05 14.44 1.87
CA TYR A 150 2.37 14.08 1.35
C TYR A 150 2.97 12.94 2.18
N MET A 151 3.49 11.92 1.50
CA MET A 151 4.19 10.79 2.12
C MET A 151 5.44 10.42 1.31
N LEU A 152 6.59 10.34 1.98
CA LEU A 152 7.82 9.80 1.36
C LEU A 152 7.87 8.30 1.60
N GLU A 153 7.78 7.54 0.52
CA GLU A 153 7.80 6.09 0.53
C GLU A 153 9.14 5.55 0.07
N LYS A 154 9.70 4.62 0.84
CA LYS A 154 10.96 3.94 0.51
C LYS A 154 10.64 2.53 0.04
N VAL A 155 10.84 2.25 -1.24
CA VAL A 155 10.48 0.97 -1.86
C VAL A 155 11.72 0.12 -2.12
N GLU A 156 11.59 -1.19 -1.94
CA GLU A 156 12.56 -2.19 -2.36
C GLU A 156 11.84 -3.34 -3.08
N ASN A 157 12.39 -3.83 -4.20
CA ASN A 157 11.84 -4.96 -4.95
C ASN A 157 12.67 -6.24 -4.80
N GLN A 158 12.19 -7.33 -5.42
CA GLN A 158 12.88 -8.63 -5.43
C GLN A 158 14.29 -8.61 -6.03
N GLN A 159 14.61 -7.63 -6.87
CA GLN A 159 15.92 -7.44 -7.49
C GLN A 159 16.85 -6.60 -6.60
N ALA A 160 16.41 -6.26 -5.38
CA ALA A 160 17.09 -5.37 -4.43
C ALA A 160 17.30 -3.95 -4.95
N GLU A 161 16.54 -3.55 -5.97
CA GLU A 161 16.47 -2.17 -6.42
C GLU A 161 15.69 -1.35 -5.38
N LYS A 162 16.17 -0.14 -5.11
CA LYS A 162 15.61 0.76 -4.11
C LYS A 162 15.38 2.13 -4.72
N TRP A 163 14.21 2.69 -4.46
CA TRP A 163 13.88 4.05 -4.89
C TRP A 163 12.93 4.70 -3.89
N ASP A 164 12.91 6.02 -3.94
CA ASP A 164 11.97 6.82 -3.17
C ASP A 164 10.79 7.21 -4.07
N VAL A 165 9.57 7.17 -3.54
CA VAL A 165 8.35 7.65 -4.19
C VAL A 165 7.72 8.74 -3.33
N HIS A 166 7.53 9.90 -3.93
CA HIS A 166 6.81 11.02 -3.33
C HIS A 166 5.32 10.84 -3.62
N ASN A 167 4.56 10.46 -2.60
CA ASN A 167 3.13 10.23 -2.69
C ASN A 167 2.37 11.50 -2.31
N PHE A 168 1.36 11.85 -3.11
CA PHE A 168 0.39 12.91 -2.89
C PHE A 168 -1.00 12.27 -2.84
N THR A 169 -1.42 11.90 -1.64
CA THR A 169 -2.51 10.95 -1.45
C THR A 169 -3.75 11.60 -0.86
N MET A 170 -4.93 11.18 -1.33
CA MET A 170 -6.20 11.43 -0.68
C MET A 170 -7.00 10.15 -0.47
N GLY A 171 -7.47 9.96 0.76
CA GLY A 171 -8.29 8.81 1.16
C GLY A 171 -9.78 9.15 1.21
N PHE A 172 -10.57 8.32 0.55
CA PHE A 172 -12.02 8.31 0.61
C PHE A 172 -12.55 6.96 1.10
N GLN A 173 -13.76 6.96 1.65
CA GLN A 173 -14.46 5.77 2.10
C GLN A 173 -15.95 5.86 1.80
N ARG A 174 -16.59 4.70 1.71
CA ARG A 174 -18.05 4.55 1.69
C ARG A 174 -18.45 3.37 2.55
N GLN A 175 -19.58 3.49 3.22
CA GLN A 175 -20.16 2.37 3.95
C GLN A 175 -20.87 1.43 2.96
N VAL A 176 -20.60 0.14 3.06
CA VAL A 176 -21.17 -0.92 2.21
C VAL A 176 -22.29 -1.64 2.97
N THR A 177 -22.02 -2.00 4.23
CA THR A 177 -22.99 -2.52 5.20
C THR A 177 -22.72 -1.90 6.58
N ASP A 178 -23.50 -2.27 7.59
CA ASP A 178 -23.29 -1.78 8.96
C ASP A 178 -21.87 -2.08 9.48
N ASP A 179 -21.26 -3.18 9.04
CA ASP A 179 -19.96 -3.67 9.51
C ASP A 179 -18.85 -3.63 8.44
N ALA A 180 -19.13 -3.12 7.24
CA ALA A 180 -18.17 -3.14 6.14
C ALA A 180 -18.05 -1.78 5.44
N TRP A 181 -16.79 -1.37 5.25
CA TRP A 181 -16.41 -0.18 4.52
C TRP A 181 -15.60 -0.55 3.29
N GLU A 182 -15.73 0.28 2.26
CA GLU A 182 -14.86 0.25 1.11
C GLU A 182 -14.12 1.59 1.01
N TYR A 183 -12.88 1.52 0.59
CA TYR A 183 -11.95 2.64 0.50
C TYR A 183 -11.60 2.93 -0.95
N LEU A 184 -11.35 4.19 -1.22
CA LEU A 184 -10.80 4.67 -2.48
C LEU A 184 -9.60 5.55 -2.17
N LEU A 185 -8.44 5.12 -2.64
CA LEU A 185 -7.20 5.88 -2.54
C LEU A 185 -6.94 6.56 -3.89
N LEU A 186 -6.88 7.89 -3.88
CA LEU A 186 -6.38 8.67 -5.01
C LEU A 186 -4.92 9.01 -4.71
N ASN A 187 -4.01 8.68 -5.63
CA ASN A 187 -2.60 8.88 -5.38
C ASN A 187 -1.90 9.47 -6.60
N GLY A 188 -1.26 10.62 -6.40
CA GLY A 188 -0.20 11.07 -7.28
C GLY A 188 1.13 10.52 -6.80
N GLU A 189 1.86 9.83 -7.67
CA GLU A 189 3.19 9.29 -7.40
C GLU A 189 4.21 10.05 -8.25
N GLU A 190 5.21 10.63 -7.59
CA GLU A 190 6.37 11.24 -8.24
C GLU A 190 7.63 10.44 -7.86
N SER A 191 8.29 9.89 -8.87
CA SER A 191 9.60 9.25 -8.77
C SER A 191 10.60 9.97 -9.67
N PHE A 192 11.86 9.55 -9.65
CA PHE A 192 12.92 10.16 -10.46
C PHE A 192 13.69 9.08 -11.20
N ASN A 193 13.89 9.29 -12.51
CA ASN A 193 14.70 8.39 -13.32
C ASN A 193 16.21 8.57 -13.04
N GLU A 194 17.06 7.79 -13.72
CA GLU A 194 18.52 7.83 -13.54
C GLU A 194 19.15 9.21 -13.84
N ARG A 195 18.48 10.07 -14.61
CA ARG A 195 18.92 11.44 -14.91
C ARG A 195 18.43 12.47 -13.90
N GLY A 196 17.65 12.05 -12.90
CA GLY A 196 16.99 12.93 -11.94
C GLY A 196 15.81 13.70 -12.53
N GLU A 197 15.27 13.25 -13.66
CA GLU A 197 14.04 13.83 -14.22
C GLU A 197 12.82 13.19 -13.54
N PRO A 198 11.79 13.97 -13.21
CA PRO A 198 10.60 13.44 -12.55
C PRO A 198 9.77 12.57 -13.50
N GLU A 199 9.22 11.50 -12.95
CA GLU A 199 8.23 10.64 -13.58
C GLU A 199 6.96 10.69 -12.72
N TRP A 200 5.83 10.98 -13.36
CA TRP A 200 4.55 11.16 -12.66
C TRP A 200 3.56 10.09 -13.06
N VAL A 201 2.95 9.47 -12.06
CA VAL A 201 1.84 8.53 -12.22
C VAL A 201 0.68 9.00 -11.35
N PHE A 202 -0.54 8.87 -11.87
CA PHE A 202 -1.73 8.99 -11.05
C PHE A 202 -2.45 7.65 -11.02
N SER A 203 -2.82 7.21 -9.82
CA SER A 203 -3.49 5.95 -9.60
C SER A 203 -4.76 6.11 -8.76
N ARG A 204 -5.72 5.21 -9.01
CA ARG A 204 -6.85 4.96 -8.10
C ARG A 204 -6.82 3.52 -7.66
N ALA A 205 -6.90 3.30 -6.36
CA ALA A 205 -6.97 1.97 -5.78
C ALA A 205 -8.21 1.84 -4.90
N LEU A 206 -8.95 0.75 -5.11
CA LEU A 206 -10.08 0.35 -4.28
C LEU A 206 -9.59 -0.56 -3.16
N GLY A 207 -10.12 -0.43 -1.95
CA GLY A 207 -9.65 -1.23 -0.83
C GLY A 207 -10.68 -1.58 0.21
N VAL A 208 -10.33 -2.55 1.04
CA VAL A 208 -11.15 -3.09 2.13
C VAL A 208 -10.30 -3.34 3.36
N ASP A 209 -10.93 -3.31 4.54
CA ASP A 209 -10.29 -3.74 5.77
C ASP A 209 -10.04 -5.24 5.77
N ILE A 210 -8.86 -5.63 6.22
CA ILE A 210 -8.49 -7.03 6.43
C ILE A 210 -8.41 -7.28 7.93
N PRO A 211 -9.33 -8.08 8.50
CA PRO A 211 -9.19 -8.49 9.89
C PRO A 211 -7.88 -9.25 10.09
N LEU A 212 -7.20 -8.99 11.20
CA LEU A 212 -5.95 -9.68 11.54
C LEU A 212 -6.11 -11.21 11.50
N THR A 213 -7.25 -11.74 11.95
CA THR A 213 -7.58 -13.17 11.93
C THR A 213 -7.75 -13.76 10.54
N SER A 214 -7.96 -12.92 9.52
CA SER A 214 -8.16 -13.34 8.13
C SER A 214 -6.84 -13.40 7.35
N LEU A 215 -5.74 -12.88 7.91
CA LEU A 215 -4.42 -12.84 7.26
C LEU A 215 -3.50 -13.92 7.84
N THR A 216 -2.83 -14.69 6.98
CA THR A 216 -1.79 -15.64 7.40
C THR A 216 -0.56 -15.48 6.51
N VAL A 217 0.60 -15.26 7.13
CA VAL A 217 1.89 -15.16 6.43
C VAL A 217 2.47 -16.55 6.21
N ILE A 218 3.00 -16.80 5.01
CA ILE A 218 3.56 -18.08 4.56
C ILE A 218 5.00 -17.82 4.10
N GLY A 219 5.99 -18.22 4.89
CA GLY A 219 7.42 -18.06 4.55
C GLY A 219 8.30 -17.60 5.70
#